data_AF-A0A0A1VP59-F1
#
_entry.id   AF-A0A0A1VP59-F1
#
_cell.length_a   1.000
_cell.length_b   1.000
_cell.length_c   1.000
_cell.angle_alpha   90.00
_cell.angle_beta   90.00
_cell.angle_gamma   90.00
#
_symmetry.space_group_name_H-M   'P 1'
#
loop_
_entity.id
_entity.type
_entity.pdbx_description
1 polymer ?
#
loop_
_entity_poly.entity_id
_entity_poly.type
_entity_poly.pdbx_seq_one_letter_code
_entity_poly.pdbx_strand_id
1 'polypeptide(L)'
;MELTDSLKKLLSETALQLKGAAKRRFMAQTVLEFGYGGQTLASQELGWNRTTIRQGIKELKRGITCVDNHSAKGRKKAEEH
;
A
#
# COMPACT_ATOMS: atom_id res chain seq x y z
N MET A 1 15.35 -11.50 7.65
CA MET A 1 16.10 -10.55 6.80
C MET A 1 16.15 -9.26 7.58
N GLU A 2 17.34 -8.76 7.86
CA GLU A 2 17.50 -7.49 8.58
C GLU A 2 17.61 -6.36 7.55
N LEU A 3 16.78 -5.32 7.71
CA LEU A 3 16.86 -4.10 6.90
C LEU A 3 17.82 -3.12 7.59
N THR A 4 18.73 -2.50 6.83
CA THR A 4 19.56 -1.41 7.36
C THR A 4 18.69 -0.17 7.60
N ASP A 5 19.05 0.65 8.59
CA ASP A 5 18.29 1.88 8.89
C ASP A 5 18.25 2.86 7.72
N SER A 6 19.33 2.93 6.93
CA SER A 6 19.38 3.72 5.70
C SER A 6 18.35 3.25 4.67
N LEU A 7 18.17 1.94 4.50
CA LEU A 7 17.20 1.37 3.57
C LEU A 7 15.77 1.56 4.09
N LYS A 8 15.53 1.37 5.39
CA LYS A 8 14.21 1.65 6.01
C LYS A 8 13.78 3.09 5.76
N LYS A 9 14.71 4.04 5.95
CA LYS A 9 14.48 5.46 5.73
C LYS A 9 14.16 5.74 4.25
N LEU A 10 14.98 5.25 3.33
CA LEU A 10 14.77 5.42 1.89
C LEU A 10 13.39 4.90 1.45
N LEU A 11 13.02 3.68 1.84
CA LEU A 11 11.75 3.07 1.47
C LEU A 11 10.56 3.84 2.07
N SER A 12 10.70 4.32 3.31
CA SER A 12 9.65 5.09 3.99
C SER A 12 9.45 6.46 3.34
N GLU A 13 10.54 7.19 3.05
CA GLU A 13 10.50 8.47 2.35
C GLU A 13 9.89 8.33 0.95
N THR A 14 10.30 7.31 0.20
CA THR A 14 9.73 7.01 -1.12
C THR A 14 8.23 6.74 -1.02
N ALA A 15 7.80 5.93 -0.06
CA ALA A 15 6.38 5.65 0.17
C ALA A 15 5.58 6.89 0.60
N LEU A 16 6.20 7.87 1.27
CA LEU A 16 5.56 9.13 1.66
C LEU A 16 5.39 10.08 0.47
N GLN A 17 6.32 10.08 -0.48
CA GLN A 17 6.24 10.90 -1.69
C GLN A 17 5.16 10.40 -2.66
N LEU A 18 4.91 9.08 -2.68
CA LEU A 18 3.89 8.47 -3.52
C LEU A 18 2.49 8.60 -2.92
N LYS A 19 1.48 8.68 -3.78
CA LYS A 19 0.06 8.77 -3.39
C LYS A 19 -0.79 7.71 -4.09
N GLY A 20 -1.94 7.39 -3.48
CA GLY A 20 -2.96 6.52 -4.07
C GLY A 20 -2.42 5.18 -4.58
N ALA A 21 -2.80 4.84 -5.81
CA ALA A 21 -2.42 3.59 -6.46
C ALA A 21 -0.90 3.44 -6.65
N ALA A 22 -0.18 4.51 -6.94
CA ALA A 22 1.28 4.47 -7.11
C ALA A 22 1.98 4.02 -5.82
N LYS A 23 1.54 4.54 -4.67
CA LYS A 23 2.03 4.11 -3.35
C LYS A 23 1.76 2.63 -3.09
N ARG A 24 0.53 2.17 -3.35
CA ARG A 24 0.17 0.74 -3.17
C ARG A 24 1.00 -0.17 -4.05
N ARG A 25 1.20 0.21 -5.32
CA ARG A 25 2.01 -0.52 -6.27
C ARG A 25 3.45 -0.65 -5.79
N PHE A 26 4.07 0.46 -5.39
CA PHE A 26 5.42 0.48 -4.84
C PHE A 26 5.55 -0.46 -3.63
N MET A 27 4.69 -0.28 -2.62
CA MET A 27 4.71 -1.13 -1.41
C MET A 27 4.56 -2.62 -1.74
N ALA A 28 3.69 -2.96 -2.69
CA ALA A 28 3.47 -4.33 -3.11
C ALA A 28 4.68 -4.92 -3.86
N GLN A 29 5.31 -4.16 -4.75
CA GLN A 29 6.54 -4.60 -5.44
C GLN A 29 7.66 -4.84 -4.42
N THR A 30 7.92 -3.88 -3.53
CA THR A 30 8.95 -4.01 -2.48
C THR A 30 8.73 -5.25 -1.62
N VAL A 31 7.49 -5.53 -1.22
CA VAL A 31 7.18 -6.71 -0.39
C VAL A 31 7.31 -8.02 -1.16
N LEU A 32 7.06 -8.03 -2.47
CA LEU A 32 7.30 -9.22 -3.30
C LEU A 32 8.80 -9.51 -3.41
N GLU A 33 9.63 -8.48 -3.55
CA GLU A 33 11.10 -8.61 -3.56
C GLU A 33 11.65 -9.11 -2.21
N PHE A 34 11.00 -8.78 -1.09
CA PHE A 34 11.36 -9.33 0.23
C PHE A 34 11.06 -10.84 0.36
N GLY A 35 10.26 -11.42 -0.54
CA GLY A 35 9.95 -12.84 -0.54
C GLY A 35 9.08 -13.30 0.64
N TYR A 36 9.30 -14.55 1.09
CA TYR A 36 8.51 -15.15 2.18
C TYR A 36 8.67 -14.35 3.48
N GLY A 37 7.54 -14.00 4.12
CA GLY A 37 7.54 -13.17 5.32
C GLY A 37 7.69 -11.67 5.07
N GLY A 38 7.84 -11.22 3.81
CA GLY A 38 8.01 -9.80 3.47
C GLY A 38 6.89 -8.89 3.98
N GLN A 39 5.65 -9.38 4.05
CA GLN A 39 4.53 -8.62 4.63
C GLN A 39 4.68 -8.38 6.14
N THR A 40 5.19 -9.38 6.86
CA THR A 40 5.45 -9.26 8.31
C THR A 40 6.62 -8.31 8.54
N LEU A 41 7.71 -8.47 7.77
CA LEU A 41 8.87 -7.59 7.82
C LEU A 41 8.50 -6.13 7.54
N ALA A 42 7.77 -5.85 6.46
CA ALA A 42 7.35 -4.49 6.13
C ALA A 42 6.39 -3.89 7.19
N SER A 43 5.58 -4.72 7.84
CA SER A 43 4.70 -4.26 8.92
C SER A 43 5.49 -3.90 10.18
N GLN A 44 6.54 -4.67 10.51
CA GLN A 44 7.34 -4.47 11.72
C GLN A 44 8.36 -3.34 11.54
N GLU A 45 9.08 -3.33 10.41
CA GLU A 45 10.21 -2.43 10.20
C GLU A 45 9.82 -1.10 9.55
N LEU A 46 8.78 -1.08 8.72
CA LEU A 46 8.36 0.11 7.95
C LEU A 46 7.00 0.66 8.41
N GLY A 47 6.33 -0.02 9.35
CA GLY A 47 4.99 0.36 9.82
C GLY A 47 3.91 0.28 8.74
N TRP A 48 4.14 -0.46 7.66
CA TRP A 48 3.22 -0.50 6.52
C TRP A 48 1.98 -1.35 6.79
N ASN A 49 0.81 -0.83 6.44
CA ASN A 49 -0.45 -1.56 6.62
C ASN A 49 -0.53 -2.77 5.65
N ARG A 50 -0.63 -3.97 6.24
CA ARG A 50 -0.73 -5.26 5.52
C ARG A 50 -1.95 -5.33 4.58
N THR A 51 -3.05 -4.67 4.90
CA THR A 51 -4.24 -4.60 4.03
C THR A 51 -3.94 -3.83 2.75
N THR A 52 -3.26 -2.70 2.85
CA THR A 52 -2.82 -1.88 1.71
C THR A 52 -1.86 -2.66 0.82
N ILE A 53 -0.91 -3.38 1.42
CA ILE A 53 0.04 -4.24 0.70
C ILE A 53 -0.71 -5.36 -0.05
N ARG A 54 -1.63 -6.06 0.63
CA ARG A 54 -2.44 -7.13 0.01
C ARG A 54 -3.26 -6.60 -1.16
N GLN A 55 -3.81 -5.40 -1.05
CA GLN A 55 -4.54 -4.77 -2.14
C GLN A 55 -3.61 -4.48 -3.34
N GLY A 56 -2.45 -3.86 -3.10
CA GLY A 56 -1.46 -3.61 -4.14
C GLY A 56 -0.97 -4.89 -4.82
N ILE A 57 -0.78 -5.99 -4.08
CA ILE A 57 -0.40 -7.29 -4.66
C ILE A 57 -1.51 -7.84 -5.56
N LYS A 58 -2.79 -7.73 -5.16
CA LYS A 58 -3.92 -8.15 -6.00
C LYS A 58 -4.02 -7.31 -7.28
N GLU A 59 -3.84 -6.00 -7.16
CA GLU A 59 -3.78 -5.05 -8.28
C GLU A 59 -2.67 -5.45 -9.27
N LEU A 60 -1.43 -5.65 -8.77
CA LEU A 60 -0.29 -6.10 -9.57
C LEU A 60 -0.55 -7.44 -10.28
N LYS A 61 -1.03 -8.46 -9.56
CA LYS A 61 -1.28 -9.80 -10.13
C LYS A 61 -2.34 -9.79 -11.21
N ARG A 62 -3.31 -8.87 -11.13
CA ARG A 62 -4.42 -8.76 -12.10
C ARG A 62 -4.15 -7.74 -13.20
N GLY A 63 -3.07 -6.95 -13.09
CA GLY A 63 -2.79 -5.86 -14.01
C GLY A 63 -3.81 -4.71 -13.97
N ILE A 64 -4.51 -4.53 -12.83
CA ILE A 64 -5.54 -3.50 -12.68
C ILE A 64 -5.14 -2.49 -11.59
N THR A 65 -5.70 -1.29 -11.67
CA THR A 65 -5.65 -0.31 -10.59
C THR A 65 -7.04 -0.17 -9.98
N CYS A 66 -7.22 -0.47 -8.70
CA CYS A 66 -8.50 -0.22 -8.06
C CYS A 66 -8.65 1.27 -7.79
N VAL A 67 -9.74 1.85 -8.31
CA VAL A 67 -10.14 3.22 -8.03
C VAL A 67 -11.12 3.20 -6.87
N ASP A 68 -10.83 3.98 -5.84
CA ASP A 68 -11.74 4.15 -4.72
C ASP A 68 -12.97 4.95 -5.15
N ASN A 69 -14.17 4.38 -4.97
CA ASN A 69 -15.43 5.08 -5.24
C ASN A 69 -15.81 6.00 -4.06
N HIS A 70 -14.99 7.03 -3.83
CA HIS A 70 -15.22 7.98 -2.73
C HIS A 70 -16.57 8.69 -2.85
N SER A 71 -17.05 8.94 -4.06
CA SER A 71 -18.35 9.56 -4.35
C SER A 71 -19.54 8.72 -3.91
N ALA A 72 -19.41 7.39 -3.88
CA ALA A 72 -20.46 6.51 -3.34
C ALA A 72 -20.37 6.31 -1.82
N LYS A 73 -19.29 6.80 -1.18
CA LYS A 73 -19.12 6.74 0.27
C LYS A 73 -19.78 7.96 0.89
N GLY A 74 -20.84 7.75 1.66
CA GLY A 74 -21.55 8.81 2.39
C GLY A 74 -23.04 8.53 2.48
N ARG A 75 -23.72 9.16 3.44
CA ARG A 75 -25.20 9.23 3.40
C ARG A 75 -25.60 10.28 2.36
N LYS A 76 -26.70 10.04 1.66
CA LYS A 76 -27.35 11.07 0.83
C LYS A 76 -27.63 12.29 1.69
N LYS A 77 -27.64 13.48 1.08
CA LYS A 77 -28.04 14.70 1.78
C LYS A 77 -29.48 14.53 2.26
N ALA A 78 -29.81 15.08 3.43
CA ALA A 78 -31.16 15.03 3.98
C ALA A 78 -32.20 15.69 3.04
N GLU A 79 -31.76 16.62 2.18
CA GLU A 79 -32.56 17.31 1.16
C GLU A 79 -32.89 16.45 -0.07
N GLU A 80 -32.24 15.28 -0.24
CA GLU A 80 -32.51 14.34 -1.35
C GLU A 80 -33.52 13.24 -0.96
N HIS A 81 -34.23 13.40 0.16
CA HIS A 81 -35.28 12.50 0.66
C HIS A 81 -36.66 13.18 0.58
#